data_AF-G0LK58-F1
#
_entry.id   AF-G0LK58-F1
#
_cell.length_a   1.000
_cell.length_b   1.000
_cell.length_c   1.000
_cell.angle_alpha   90.00
_cell.angle_beta   90.00
_cell.angle_gamma   90.00
#
_symmetry.space_group_name_H-M   'P 1'
#
loop_
_entity.id
_entity.type
_entity.pdbx_description
1 polymer ?
#
loop_
_entity_poly.entity_id
_entity_poly.type
_entity_poly.pdbx_seq_one_letter_code
_entity_poly.pdbx_strand_id
1 'polypeptide(L)'
;MSSEQQGPAQQLMDEGAGPNFAAFLLTVGGVTVLFIAIFIFAFPGTIGRFFAAAVVTVTIITLMLGMVLDLLGYFGSRASILVESEEEQTASGVPDSVSRKPNKPLPKQINFDSEIKTLQEYFDGELPSQMNSFLTEYEQLKKSTSNRKVTAGSLRAALNPVQTIVDDSEMEELVEDMGDRLFRYIKSDPVDNIVVSEYAFYQDGNQKSVEALQAEKARIRATVHNQGEGAKAEVAVQFKNTDDVPVKTAYLPVGNLVPEGRKDLDTNVYIPSLATEADVFVIRATPDTEVLTM
;
A
#
# COMPACT_ATOMS: atom_id res chain seq x y z
N MET A 1 34.35 53.92 2.01
CA MET A 1 33.11 53.99 1.21
C MET A 1 32.95 52.61 0.60
N SER A 2 32.52 51.63 1.39
CA SER A 2 31.13 51.36 1.79
C SER A 2 30.37 50.69 0.65
N SER A 3 30.40 49.34 0.70
CA SER A 3 29.24 48.44 0.59
C SER A 3 28.11 48.81 -0.36
N GLU A 4 27.90 47.98 -1.37
CA GLU A 4 26.55 47.42 -1.59
C GLU A 4 26.65 45.97 -2.09
N GLN A 5 26.27 45.09 -1.17
CA GLN A 5 25.99 43.68 -1.30
C GLN A 5 24.46 43.60 -1.38
N GLN A 6 23.89 43.17 -2.50
CA GLN A 6 22.47 42.79 -2.57
C GLN A 6 22.38 41.39 -3.15
N GLY A 7 21.91 40.47 -2.30
CA GLY A 7 21.87 39.04 -2.53
C GLY A 7 20.64 38.55 -3.30
N PRO A 8 20.55 37.23 -3.53
CA PRO A 8 19.42 36.60 -4.18
C PRO A 8 18.36 36.28 -3.12
N ALA A 9 17.28 37.05 -3.07
CA ALA A 9 16.12 36.72 -2.25
C ALA A 9 14.84 37.09 -3.01
N GLN A 10 14.39 36.24 -3.92
CA GLN A 10 12.97 36.21 -4.37
C GLN A 10 12.58 35.01 -5.26
N GLN A 11 13.07 33.80 -4.97
CA GLN A 11 12.44 32.57 -5.47
C GLN A 11 12.30 31.55 -4.33
N LEU A 12 11.40 31.88 -3.41
CA LEU A 12 10.71 30.94 -2.55
C LEU A 12 9.22 31.26 -2.70
N MET A 13 8.38 30.24 -2.54
CA MET A 13 6.92 30.16 -2.73
C MET A 13 6.54 29.62 -4.13
N ASP A 14 5.99 28.42 -4.32
CA ASP A 14 5.34 27.52 -3.35
C ASP A 14 5.16 26.11 -3.96
N GLU A 15 6.23 25.31 -4.02
CA GLU A 15 6.13 23.85 -4.23
C GLU A 15 6.16 23.17 -2.86
N GLY A 16 5.00 22.80 -2.33
CA GLY A 16 4.93 22.01 -1.09
C GLY A 16 3.74 22.23 -0.17
N ALA A 17 2.66 22.90 -0.60
CA ALA A 17 1.43 22.90 0.17
C ALA A 17 0.71 21.55 -0.04
N GLY A 18 0.84 20.63 0.93
CA GLY A 18 -0.04 19.45 1.01
C GLY A 18 -1.52 19.87 1.01
N PRO A 19 -2.46 18.94 0.77
CA PRO A 19 -3.88 19.27 0.71
C PRO A 19 -4.30 20.10 1.92
N ASN A 20 -4.84 21.29 1.68
CA ASN A 20 -5.31 22.21 2.72
C ASN A 20 -6.83 22.09 2.84
N PHE A 21 -7.35 21.76 4.03
CA PHE A 21 -8.78 21.60 4.28
C PHE A 21 -9.56 22.90 3.99
N ALA A 22 -9.01 24.06 4.35
CA ALA A 22 -9.62 25.35 4.06
C ALA A 22 -9.67 25.63 2.55
N ALA A 23 -8.62 25.26 1.80
CA ALA A 23 -8.63 25.36 0.34
C ALA A 23 -9.61 24.38 -0.32
N PHE A 24 -9.77 23.18 0.24
CA PHE A 24 -10.78 22.22 -0.17
C PHE A 24 -12.19 22.76 0.06
N LEU A 25 -12.50 23.27 1.26
CA LEU A 25 -13.79 23.89 1.57
C LEU A 25 -14.08 25.11 0.68
N LEU A 26 -13.06 25.94 0.43
CA LEU A 26 -13.17 27.09 -0.47
C LEU A 26 -13.49 26.66 -1.90
N THR A 27 -12.81 25.63 -2.40
CA THR A 27 -13.02 25.10 -3.75
C THR A 27 -14.40 24.48 -3.89
N VAL A 28 -14.80 23.63 -2.95
CA VAL A 28 -16.14 23.02 -2.93
C VAL A 28 -17.21 24.11 -2.87
N GLY A 29 -17.09 25.07 -1.95
CA GLY A 29 -18.03 26.19 -1.85
C GLY A 29 -18.10 27.04 -3.12
N GLY A 30 -16.94 27.37 -3.72
CA GLY A 30 -16.86 28.15 -4.95
C GLY A 30 -17.51 27.46 -6.15
N VAL A 31 -17.22 26.17 -6.34
CA VAL A 31 -17.82 25.36 -7.39
C VAL A 31 -19.32 25.23 -7.18
N THR A 32 -19.79 24.97 -5.96
CA THR A 32 -21.21 24.90 -5.63
C THR A 32 -21.95 26.19 -5.97
N VAL A 33 -21.43 27.35 -5.59
CA VAL A 33 -22.05 28.65 -5.90
C VAL A 33 -22.11 28.88 -7.41
N LEU A 34 -21.05 28.54 -8.14
CA LEU A 34 -21.01 28.68 -9.60
C LEU A 34 -22.07 27.81 -10.28
N PHE A 35 -22.18 26.54 -9.91
CA PHE A 35 -23.18 25.63 -10.48
C PHE A 35 -24.61 26.04 -10.14
N ILE A 36 -24.87 26.47 -8.91
CA ILE A 36 -26.19 27.00 -8.53
C ILE A 36 -26.55 28.23 -9.37
N ALA A 37 -25.62 29.16 -9.56
CA ALA A 37 -25.83 30.34 -10.39
C ALA A 37 -26.13 29.96 -11.85
N ILE A 38 -25.36 29.03 -12.43
CA ILE A 38 -25.58 28.53 -13.79
C ILE A 38 -26.96 27.87 -13.91
N PHE A 39 -27.37 27.02 -12.96
CA PHE A 39 -28.65 26.31 -13.07
C PHE A 39 -29.86 27.23 -12.88
N ILE A 40 -29.78 28.20 -11.97
CA ILE A 40 -30.85 29.18 -11.77
C ILE A 40 -30.97 30.11 -12.99
N PHE A 41 -29.84 30.48 -13.61
CA PHE A 41 -29.82 31.36 -14.76
C PHE A 41 -30.19 30.66 -16.07
N ALA A 42 -29.70 29.44 -16.29
CA ALA A 42 -29.94 28.66 -17.51
C ALA A 42 -31.33 28.00 -17.54
N PHE A 43 -31.91 27.69 -16.37
CA PHE A 43 -33.20 27.00 -16.27
C PHE A 43 -34.17 27.75 -15.35
N PRO A 44 -34.97 28.70 -15.89
CA PRO A 44 -35.95 29.42 -15.08
C PRO A 44 -37.07 28.49 -14.59
N GLY A 45 -37.54 28.73 -13.36
CA GLY A 45 -38.67 28.02 -12.76
C GLY A 45 -38.27 26.81 -11.91
N THR A 46 -39.17 25.82 -11.82
CA THR A 46 -39.07 24.69 -10.90
C THR A 46 -37.88 23.76 -11.21
N ILE A 47 -37.50 23.68 -12.49
CA ILE A 47 -36.43 22.80 -12.97
C ILE A 47 -35.05 23.28 -12.46
N GLY A 48 -34.75 24.58 -12.57
CA GLY A 48 -33.51 25.14 -12.02
C GLY A 48 -33.41 24.99 -10.50
N ARG A 49 -34.53 25.12 -9.79
CA ARG A 49 -34.58 24.88 -8.33
C ARG A 49 -34.30 23.42 -7.96
N PHE A 50 -34.77 22.47 -8.75
CA PHE A 50 -34.49 21.05 -8.55
C PHE A 50 -33.00 20.73 -8.74
N PHE A 51 -32.39 21.23 -9.82
CA PHE A 51 -30.96 21.06 -10.05
C PHE A 51 -30.10 21.78 -9.00
N ALA A 52 -30.49 22.99 -8.57
CA ALA A 52 -29.83 23.67 -7.48
C ALA A 52 -29.90 22.87 -6.18
N ALA A 53 -31.06 22.27 -5.85
CA ALA A 53 -31.21 21.40 -4.68
C ALA A 53 -30.31 20.16 -4.78
N ALA A 54 -30.23 19.53 -5.96
CA ALA A 54 -29.35 18.38 -6.19
C ALA A 54 -27.87 18.72 -5.98
N VAL A 55 -27.41 19.89 -6.47
CA VAL A 55 -26.04 20.37 -6.25
C VAL A 55 -25.77 20.60 -4.76
N VAL A 56 -26.73 21.17 -4.02
CA VAL A 56 -26.60 21.33 -2.56
C VAL A 56 -26.48 19.96 -1.87
N THR A 57 -27.27 18.96 -2.26
CA THR A 57 -27.18 17.60 -1.70
C THR A 57 -25.80 16.98 -1.94
N VAL A 58 -25.28 17.06 -3.17
CA VAL A 58 -23.93 16.56 -3.49
C VAL A 58 -22.88 17.30 -2.68
N THR A 59 -23.01 18.62 -2.55
CA THR A 59 -22.10 19.45 -1.74
C THR A 59 -22.05 18.97 -0.29
N ILE A 60 -23.20 18.68 0.32
CA ILE A 60 -23.26 18.18 1.71
C ILE A 60 -22.53 16.85 1.84
N ILE A 61 -22.71 15.93 0.89
CA ILE A 61 -22.01 14.63 0.89
C ILE A 61 -20.50 14.83 0.75
N THR A 62 -20.07 15.71 -0.16
CA THR A 62 -18.66 16.06 -0.36
C THR A 62 -18.05 16.69 0.89
N LEU A 63 -18.79 17.55 1.61
CA LEU A 63 -18.34 18.13 2.87
C LEU A 63 -18.20 17.08 3.98
N MET A 64 -19.13 16.13 4.09
CA MET A 64 -19.00 15.02 5.04
C MET A 64 -17.77 14.16 4.74
N LEU A 65 -17.52 13.86 3.46
CA LEU A 65 -16.33 13.11 3.06
C LEU A 65 -15.05 13.90 3.37
N GLY A 66 -15.05 15.21 3.12
CA GLY A 66 -13.95 16.10 3.48
C GLY A 66 -13.64 16.11 4.97
N MET A 67 -14.67 16.16 5.83
CA MET A 67 -14.48 16.05 7.29
C MET A 67 -13.92 14.69 7.72
N VAL A 68 -14.37 13.60 7.10
CA VAL A 68 -13.82 12.26 7.39
C VAL A 68 -12.35 12.18 6.97
N LEU A 69 -11.99 12.77 5.82
CA LEU A 69 -10.61 12.85 5.36
C LEU A 69 -9.74 13.71 6.30
N ASP A 70 -10.27 14.82 6.80
CA ASP A 70 -9.61 15.65 7.82
C ASP A 70 -9.35 14.85 9.11
N LEU A 71 -10.33 14.09 9.59
CA LEU A 71 -10.20 13.21 10.76
C LEU A 71 -9.14 12.11 10.55
N LEU A 72 -8.99 11.64 9.31
CA LEU A 72 -7.99 10.65 8.91
C LEU A 72 -6.60 11.28 8.68
N GLY A 73 -6.44 12.59 8.88
CA GLY A 73 -5.18 13.31 8.74
C GLY A 73 -4.75 13.54 7.28
N TYR A 74 -5.68 13.45 6.33
CA TYR A 74 -5.44 13.71 4.91
C TYR A 74 -5.07 15.19 4.64
N PHE A 75 -5.69 16.11 5.39
CA PHE A 75 -5.34 17.51 5.36
C PHE A 75 -4.34 17.80 6.49
N GLY A 76 -3.11 18.19 6.15
CA GLY A 76 -2.03 18.37 7.11
C GLY A 76 -2.35 19.45 8.15
N SER A 77 -2.12 19.16 9.43
CA SER A 77 -2.36 20.09 10.54
C SER A 77 -1.44 21.33 10.46
N ARG A 78 -1.93 22.40 9.83
CA ARG A 78 -1.45 23.77 10.04
C ARG A 78 -2.63 24.73 10.22
N ALA A 79 -3.52 24.39 11.16
CA ALA A 79 -4.38 25.38 11.80
C ALA A 79 -3.55 26.14 12.85
N SER A 80 -2.60 26.94 12.39
CA SER A 80 -1.87 27.92 13.21
C SER A 80 -1.38 29.08 12.35
N ILE A 81 -2.22 29.53 11.43
CA ILE A 81 -2.11 30.84 10.81
C ILE A 81 -3.44 31.51 11.15
N LEU A 82 -3.37 32.68 11.79
CA LEU A 82 -4.46 33.44 12.43
C LEU A 82 -4.64 33.24 13.95
N VAL A 83 -3.58 33.46 14.74
CA VAL A 83 -3.67 34.31 15.95
C VAL A 83 -2.35 35.07 16.06
N GLU A 84 -2.47 36.39 16.03
CA GLU A 84 -1.43 37.40 16.23
C GLU A 84 -1.06 37.50 17.71
N SER A 85 0.24 37.54 18.02
CA SER A 85 0.80 38.28 19.17
C SER A 85 2.31 38.38 18.98
N GLU A 86 2.77 39.61 18.77
CA GLU A 86 4.14 40.06 19.03
C GLU A 86 4.55 39.68 20.47
N GLU A 87 5.76 39.14 20.66
CA GLU A 87 6.84 39.75 21.45
C GLU A 87 7.93 38.73 21.84
N GLU A 88 9.16 39.19 21.59
CA GLU A 88 10.43 38.86 22.25
C GLU A 88 11.16 37.53 22.00
N GLN A 89 12.28 37.72 21.29
CA GLN A 89 13.51 36.93 21.31
C GLN A 89 13.93 36.56 22.74
N THR A 90 14.38 35.31 22.95
CA THR A 90 15.80 34.98 23.18
C THR A 90 15.98 33.49 23.51
N ALA A 91 17.20 33.02 23.22
CA ALA A 91 17.84 31.80 23.69
C ALA A 91 17.63 30.50 22.90
N SER A 92 18.67 30.19 22.10
CA SER A 92 19.21 28.87 21.75
C SER A 92 18.38 27.63 22.11
N GLY A 93 17.91 26.98 21.06
CA GLY A 93 17.57 25.56 21.07
C GLY A 93 17.51 25.08 19.64
N VAL A 94 18.55 24.39 19.17
CA VAL A 94 18.47 23.61 17.93
C VAL A 94 17.26 22.67 18.08
N PRO A 95 16.27 22.66 17.16
CA PRO A 95 15.21 21.68 17.20
C PRO A 95 15.78 20.33 16.75
N ASP A 96 16.35 19.60 17.71
CA ASP A 96 16.58 18.17 17.62
C ASP A 96 15.21 17.48 17.53
N SER A 97 14.81 17.10 16.30
CA SER A 97 13.99 15.92 15.96
C SER A 97 13.20 16.09 14.66
N VAL A 98 13.89 16.21 13.53
CA VAL A 98 13.40 15.49 12.35
C VAL A 98 13.64 14.02 12.65
N SER A 99 12.68 13.38 13.32
CA SER A 99 12.63 11.93 13.43
C SER A 99 12.46 11.40 12.01
N ARG A 100 13.57 11.18 11.30
CA ARG A 100 13.63 10.34 10.10
C ARG A 100 13.22 8.96 10.58
N LYS A 101 11.91 8.69 10.60
CA LYS A 101 11.41 7.33 10.80
C LYS A 101 12.16 6.47 9.77
N PRO A 102 12.90 5.43 10.19
CA PRO A 102 13.63 4.60 9.25
C PRO A 102 12.64 4.02 8.25
N ASN A 103 12.99 4.08 6.96
CA ASN A 103 12.20 3.46 5.90
C ASN A 103 11.94 2.00 6.30
N LYS A 104 10.66 1.62 6.41
CA LYS A 104 10.33 0.21 6.68
C LYS A 104 10.58 -0.57 5.38
N PRO A 105 11.10 -1.80 5.44
CA PRO A 105 11.35 -2.60 4.25
C PRO A 105 10.09 -2.68 3.39
N LEU A 106 10.26 -2.44 2.10
CA LEU A 106 9.23 -2.62 1.10
C LEU A 106 9.18 -4.10 0.71
N PRO A 107 7.99 -4.70 0.58
CA PRO A 107 7.85 -6.00 -0.07
C PRO A 107 8.47 -5.95 -1.46
N LYS A 108 9.12 -7.03 -1.90
CA LYS A 108 9.79 -7.09 -3.19
C LYS A 108 8.90 -6.67 -4.34
N GLN A 109 7.61 -7.03 -4.29
CA GLN A 109 6.64 -6.71 -5.34
C GLN A 109 6.52 -5.20 -5.63
N ILE A 110 6.67 -4.35 -4.61
CA ILE A 110 6.54 -2.89 -4.73
C ILE A 110 7.86 -2.16 -4.47
N ASN A 111 8.96 -2.90 -4.36
CA ASN A 111 10.30 -2.34 -4.32
C ASN A 111 10.84 -2.28 -5.75
N PHE A 112 11.05 -1.06 -6.23
CA PHE A 112 11.50 -0.75 -7.58
C PHE A 112 12.89 -0.10 -7.59
N ASP A 113 13.67 -0.25 -6.52
CA ASP A 113 14.98 0.41 -6.40
C ASP A 113 15.94 -0.01 -7.53
N SER A 114 15.89 -1.27 -7.96
CA SER A 114 16.67 -1.77 -9.11
C SER A 114 16.21 -1.19 -10.43
N GLU A 115 14.90 -1.15 -10.66
CA GLU A 115 14.26 -0.74 -11.90
C GLU A 115 14.45 0.76 -12.11
N ILE A 116 14.35 1.55 -11.04
CA ILE A 116 14.68 2.98 -11.05
C ILE A 116 16.15 3.20 -11.42
N LYS A 117 17.06 2.35 -10.92
CA LYS A 117 18.48 2.43 -11.27
C LYS A 117 18.71 2.09 -12.74
N THR A 118 18.03 1.07 -13.26
CA THR A 118 18.08 0.72 -14.69
C THR A 118 17.57 1.86 -15.56
N LEU A 119 16.46 2.50 -15.18
CA LEU A 119 15.94 3.68 -15.89
C LEU A 119 16.90 4.88 -15.78
N GLN A 120 17.58 5.07 -14.64
CA GLN A 120 18.63 6.08 -14.51
C GLN A 120 19.77 5.83 -15.49
N GLU A 121 20.23 4.58 -15.60
CA GLU A 121 21.28 4.21 -16.55
C GLU A 121 20.85 4.42 -18.00
N TYR A 122 19.57 4.15 -18.32
CA TYR A 122 18.99 4.40 -19.64
C TYR A 122 18.99 5.89 -20.03
N PHE A 123 18.65 6.78 -19.08
CA PHE A 123 18.61 8.22 -19.30
C PHE A 123 19.92 8.95 -18.93
N ASP A 124 21.08 8.31 -19.13
CA ASP A 124 22.41 8.89 -18.88
C ASP A 124 22.62 9.45 -17.46
N GLY A 125 21.93 8.89 -16.48
CA GLY A 125 22.02 9.24 -15.05
C GLY A 125 21.00 10.28 -14.58
N GLU A 126 20.31 10.98 -15.49
CA GLU A 126 19.29 11.98 -15.13
C GLU A 126 17.90 11.56 -15.59
N LEU A 127 17.01 11.24 -14.63
CA LEU A 127 15.64 10.85 -14.95
C LEU A 127 14.84 12.03 -15.52
N PRO A 128 14.01 11.81 -16.56
CA PRO A 128 13.15 12.84 -17.13
C PRO A 128 12.18 13.41 -16.09
N SER A 129 11.82 14.69 -16.24
CA SER A 129 10.92 15.38 -15.31
C SER A 129 9.52 14.74 -15.22
N GLN A 130 9.11 14.03 -16.25
CA GLN A 130 7.88 13.23 -16.30
C GLN A 130 7.86 12.11 -15.24
N MET A 131 9.03 11.65 -14.77
CA MET A 131 9.16 10.66 -13.70
C MET A 131 9.06 11.26 -12.29
N ASN A 132 9.08 12.58 -12.14
CA ASN A 132 9.07 13.24 -10.82
C ASN A 132 7.86 12.82 -9.98
N SER A 133 6.67 12.71 -10.61
CA SER A 133 5.47 12.22 -9.94
C SER A 133 5.64 10.78 -9.45
N PHE A 134 6.21 9.90 -10.27
CA PHE A 134 6.49 8.51 -9.89
C PHE A 134 7.47 8.44 -8.72
N LEU A 135 8.60 9.14 -8.79
CA LEU A 135 9.61 9.15 -7.73
C LEU A 135 9.06 9.71 -6.40
N THR A 136 8.23 10.74 -6.49
CA THR A 136 7.58 11.34 -5.31
C THR A 136 6.65 10.34 -4.63
N GLU A 137 5.78 9.67 -5.39
CA GLU A 137 4.87 8.64 -4.85
C GLU A 137 5.65 7.43 -4.31
N TYR A 138 6.75 7.04 -4.96
CA TYR A 138 7.60 5.94 -4.51
C TYR A 138 8.29 6.25 -3.18
N GLU A 139 8.75 7.48 -2.98
CA GLU A 139 9.28 7.94 -1.70
C GLU A 139 8.21 8.00 -0.60
N GLN A 140 6.96 8.34 -0.94
CA GLN A 140 5.84 8.25 0.01
C GLN A 140 5.55 6.80 0.40
N LEU A 141 5.64 5.87 -0.55
CA LEU A 141 5.43 4.44 -0.34
C LEU A 141 6.44 3.87 0.67
N LYS A 142 7.70 4.30 0.61
CA LYS A 142 8.75 3.93 1.57
C LYS A 142 8.47 4.41 3.00
N LYS A 143 7.77 5.55 3.14
CA LYS A 143 7.52 6.23 4.42
C LYS A 143 6.24 5.75 5.12
N SER A 144 5.22 5.33 4.37
CA SER A 144 3.93 4.89 4.92
C SER A 144 3.80 3.38 4.88
N THR A 145 3.19 2.76 5.91
CA THR A 145 2.79 1.34 5.88
C THR A 145 1.28 1.13 5.89
N SER A 146 0.51 2.08 6.43
CA SER A 146 -0.95 1.96 6.53
C SER A 146 -1.67 2.27 5.22
N ASN A 147 -1.08 3.12 4.37
CA ASN A 147 -1.72 3.60 3.13
C ASN A 147 -1.03 3.10 1.86
N ARG A 148 -0.14 2.09 1.96
CA ARG A 148 0.67 1.64 0.83
C ARG A 148 -0.13 1.22 -0.39
N LYS A 149 -1.30 0.60 -0.22
CA LYS A 149 -2.18 0.25 -1.36
C LYS A 149 -2.72 1.47 -2.10
N VAL A 150 -3.09 2.54 -1.37
CA VAL A 150 -3.56 3.78 -1.98
C VAL A 150 -2.40 4.46 -2.71
N THR A 151 -1.24 4.58 -2.06
CA THR A 151 -0.03 5.13 -2.67
C THR A 151 0.44 4.30 -3.86
N ALA A 152 0.34 2.97 -3.81
CA ALA A 152 0.63 2.09 -4.95
C ALA A 152 -0.32 2.34 -6.14
N GLY A 153 -1.58 2.68 -5.86
CA GLY A 153 -2.53 3.11 -6.89
C GLY A 153 -2.11 4.41 -7.57
N SER A 154 -1.72 5.42 -6.78
CA SER A 154 -1.16 6.68 -7.30
C SER A 154 0.12 6.43 -8.10
N LEU A 155 1.01 5.58 -7.58
CA LEU A 155 2.27 5.21 -8.22
C LEU A 155 2.05 4.55 -9.58
N ARG A 156 1.06 3.64 -9.69
CA ARG A 156 0.69 3.01 -10.96
C ARG A 156 0.19 4.06 -11.97
N ALA A 157 -0.63 5.01 -11.55
CA ALA A 157 -1.07 6.09 -12.45
C ALA A 157 0.10 6.97 -12.90
N ALA A 158 1.07 7.19 -12.02
CA ALA A 158 2.28 7.95 -12.30
C ALA A 158 3.28 7.23 -13.23
N LEU A 159 3.07 5.95 -13.55
CA LEU A 159 3.84 5.24 -14.58
C LEU A 159 3.39 5.56 -16.01
N ASN A 160 2.14 6.01 -16.21
CA ASN A 160 1.62 6.27 -17.56
C ASN A 160 2.49 7.27 -18.35
N PRO A 161 2.96 8.40 -17.79
CA PRO A 161 3.87 9.30 -18.50
C PRO A 161 5.22 8.65 -18.82
N VAL A 162 5.70 7.75 -17.97
CA VAL A 162 6.97 7.03 -18.17
C VAL A 162 6.87 6.09 -19.37
N GLN A 163 5.74 5.39 -19.53
CA GLN A 163 5.48 4.54 -20.70
C GLN A 163 5.50 5.32 -22.02
N THR A 164 5.17 6.62 -22.01
CA THR A 164 5.14 7.42 -23.24
C THR A 164 6.49 7.97 -23.69
N ILE A 165 7.49 7.98 -22.82
CA ILE A 165 8.81 8.57 -23.09
C ILE A 165 9.89 7.51 -23.30
N VAL A 166 9.61 6.27 -22.94
CA VAL A 166 10.47 5.13 -23.19
C VAL A 166 10.19 4.65 -24.60
N ASP A 167 11.24 4.55 -25.43
CA ASP A 167 11.18 4.17 -26.85
C ASP A 167 11.97 2.89 -27.16
N ASP A 168 12.57 2.27 -26.13
CA ASP A 168 13.24 0.97 -26.20
C ASP A 168 12.33 -0.14 -25.68
N SER A 169 12.26 -1.26 -26.41
CA SER A 169 11.36 -2.37 -26.09
C SER A 169 11.68 -3.07 -24.76
N GLU A 170 12.96 -3.15 -24.36
CA GLU A 170 13.33 -3.77 -23.08
C GLU A 170 12.90 -2.85 -21.91
N MET A 171 13.03 -1.54 -22.10
CA MET A 171 12.60 -0.56 -21.11
C MET A 171 11.06 -0.45 -21.05
N GLU A 172 10.35 -0.58 -22.17
CA GLU A 172 8.88 -0.66 -22.19
C GLU A 172 8.40 -1.86 -21.36
N GLU A 173 8.99 -3.05 -21.58
CA GLU A 173 8.68 -4.26 -20.82
C GLU A 173 8.97 -4.09 -19.32
N LEU A 174 10.09 -3.44 -18.97
CA LEU A 174 10.43 -3.13 -17.58
C LEU A 174 9.34 -2.28 -16.91
N VAL A 175 8.90 -1.21 -17.57
CA VAL A 175 7.87 -0.30 -17.04
C VAL A 175 6.50 -0.99 -16.98
N GLU A 176 6.19 -1.88 -17.92
CA GLU A 176 5.00 -2.71 -17.90
C GLU A 176 5.00 -3.70 -16.72
N ASP A 177 6.11 -4.42 -16.48
CA ASP A 177 6.27 -5.32 -15.32
C ASP A 177 6.06 -4.57 -13.99
N MET A 178 6.63 -3.36 -13.87
CA MET A 178 6.40 -2.50 -12.71
C MET A 178 4.91 -2.20 -12.50
N GLY A 179 4.20 -1.86 -13.59
CA GLY A 179 2.77 -1.59 -13.57
C GLY A 179 1.92 -2.80 -13.18
N ASP A 180 2.29 -3.99 -13.65
CA ASP A 180 1.63 -5.25 -13.36
C ASP A 180 1.87 -5.74 -11.94
N ARG A 181 3.09 -5.59 -11.43
CA ARG A 181 3.40 -5.86 -10.02
C ARG A 181 2.61 -4.96 -9.09
N LEU A 182 2.51 -3.66 -9.41
CA LEU A 182 1.66 -2.73 -8.67
C LEU A 182 0.19 -3.16 -8.70
N PHE A 183 -0.31 -3.58 -9.86
CA PHE A 183 -1.68 -4.08 -9.98
C PHE A 183 -1.97 -5.26 -9.06
N ARG A 184 -1.07 -6.25 -9.11
CA ARG A 184 -1.18 -7.49 -8.35
C ARG A 184 -1.18 -7.17 -6.87
N TYR A 185 -0.28 -6.30 -6.42
CA TYR A 185 -0.22 -5.83 -5.05
C TYR A 185 -1.52 -5.12 -4.61
N ILE A 186 -2.04 -4.18 -5.42
CA ILE A 186 -3.27 -3.43 -5.10
C ILE A 186 -4.47 -4.36 -4.93
N LYS A 187 -4.60 -5.36 -5.82
CA LYS A 187 -5.73 -6.30 -5.82
C LYS A 187 -5.60 -7.40 -4.77
N SER A 188 -4.38 -7.83 -4.43
CA SER A 188 -4.12 -8.92 -3.49
C SER A 188 -4.55 -8.57 -2.06
N ASP A 189 -5.16 -9.51 -1.33
CA ASP A 189 -5.22 -9.41 0.12
C ASP A 189 -3.79 -9.58 0.70
N PRO A 190 -3.44 -8.97 1.85
CA PRO A 190 -2.12 -9.19 2.46
C PRO A 190 -1.75 -10.67 2.61
N VAL A 191 -2.73 -11.53 2.90
CA VAL A 191 -2.51 -12.98 3.04
C VAL A 191 -2.18 -13.66 1.71
N ASP A 192 -2.71 -13.17 0.59
CA ASP A 192 -2.49 -13.76 -0.74
C ASP A 192 -1.02 -13.65 -1.19
N ASN A 193 -0.24 -12.78 -0.56
CA ASN A 193 1.20 -12.63 -0.80
C ASN A 193 2.06 -13.52 0.10
N ILE A 194 1.43 -14.33 0.96
CA ILE A 194 2.12 -15.31 1.79
C ILE A 194 2.02 -16.66 1.10
N VAL A 195 3.15 -17.28 0.83
CA VAL A 195 3.25 -18.53 0.09
C VAL A 195 3.93 -19.62 0.92
N VAL A 196 3.53 -20.87 0.71
CA VAL A 196 4.28 -22.02 1.18
C VAL A 196 5.26 -22.38 0.08
N SER A 197 6.56 -22.19 0.32
CA SER A 197 7.59 -22.44 -0.69
C SER A 197 7.96 -23.92 -0.79
N GLU A 198 7.95 -24.61 0.34
CA GLU A 198 8.36 -26.01 0.45
C GLU A 198 7.52 -26.69 1.53
N TYR A 199 7.17 -27.97 1.33
CA TYR A 199 6.61 -28.81 2.37
C TYR A 199 6.93 -30.28 2.17
N ALA A 200 7.00 -31.03 3.26
CA ALA A 200 7.15 -32.48 3.25
C ALA A 200 6.62 -33.12 4.54
N PHE A 201 6.20 -34.38 4.43
CA PHE A 201 5.75 -35.20 5.56
C PHE A 201 6.85 -36.19 5.97
N TYR A 202 7.02 -36.36 7.27
CA TYR A 202 8.06 -37.18 7.87
C TYR A 202 7.48 -38.14 8.91
N GLN A 203 8.06 -39.33 8.97
CA GLN A 203 7.86 -40.29 10.05
C GLN A 203 9.21 -40.87 10.44
N ASP A 204 9.50 -40.89 11.73
CA ASP A 204 10.79 -41.36 12.28
C ASP A 204 12.01 -40.70 11.61
N GLY A 205 11.88 -39.42 11.25
CA GLY A 205 12.92 -38.62 10.59
C GLY A 205 13.04 -38.84 9.08
N ASN A 206 12.31 -39.78 8.49
CA ASN A 206 12.35 -40.06 7.05
C ASN A 206 11.17 -39.41 6.33
N GLN A 207 11.43 -38.79 5.18
CA GLN A 207 10.38 -38.27 4.32
C GLN A 207 9.55 -39.42 3.75
N LYS A 208 8.23 -39.27 3.76
CA LYS A 208 7.26 -40.27 3.26
C LYS A 208 6.15 -39.58 2.48
N SER A 209 5.54 -40.31 1.55
CA SER A 209 4.32 -39.86 0.86
C SER A 209 3.12 -39.89 1.79
N VAL A 210 2.08 -39.12 1.48
CA VAL A 210 0.83 -39.08 2.27
C VAL A 210 0.16 -40.45 2.29
N GLU A 211 0.11 -41.14 1.15
CA GLU A 211 -0.45 -42.50 1.03
C GLU A 211 0.24 -43.51 1.97
N ALA A 212 1.57 -43.42 2.13
CA ALA A 212 2.32 -44.33 3.01
C ALA A 212 2.10 -44.06 4.51
N LEU A 213 1.45 -42.95 4.86
CA LEU A 213 1.22 -42.49 6.23
C LEU A 213 -0.26 -42.50 6.62
N GLN A 214 -1.12 -43.17 5.84
CA GLN A 214 -2.56 -43.25 6.09
C GLN A 214 -2.87 -43.79 7.49
N ALA A 215 -3.81 -43.11 8.17
CA ALA A 215 -4.26 -43.42 9.53
C ALA A 215 -3.18 -43.26 10.63
N GLU A 216 -2.09 -42.54 10.34
CA GLU A 216 -1.00 -42.31 11.26
C GLU A 216 -0.80 -40.82 11.60
N LYS A 217 -0.02 -40.54 12.63
CA LYS A 217 0.49 -39.21 12.92
C LYS A 217 1.83 -39.04 12.21
N ALA A 218 1.93 -38.02 11.38
CA ALA A 218 3.17 -37.64 10.71
C ALA A 218 3.59 -36.23 11.11
N ARG A 219 4.87 -35.93 10.97
CA ARG A 219 5.43 -34.59 11.19
C ARG A 219 5.48 -33.86 9.85
N ILE A 220 4.76 -32.75 9.73
CA ILE A 220 4.83 -31.88 8.56
C ILE A 220 5.86 -30.79 8.82
N ARG A 221 6.76 -30.61 7.85
CA ARG A 221 7.64 -29.44 7.76
C ARG A 221 7.22 -28.62 6.57
N ALA A 222 6.99 -27.32 6.78
CA ALA A 222 6.63 -26.40 5.72
C ALA A 222 7.28 -25.04 5.94
N THR A 223 7.83 -24.45 4.89
CA THR A 223 8.40 -23.09 4.94
C THR A 223 7.42 -22.10 4.35
N VAL A 224 7.06 -21.11 5.15
CA VAL A 224 6.13 -20.04 4.79
C VAL A 224 6.92 -18.75 4.59
N HIS A 225 6.68 -18.05 3.47
CA HIS A 225 7.35 -16.81 3.12
C HIS A 225 6.34 -15.72 2.79
N ASN A 226 6.46 -14.56 3.44
CA ASN A 226 5.65 -13.39 3.12
C ASN A 226 6.34 -12.51 2.08
N GLN A 227 5.77 -12.42 0.88
CA GLN A 227 6.25 -11.59 -0.23
C GLN A 227 5.52 -10.23 -0.32
N GLY A 228 4.64 -9.95 0.64
CA GLY A 228 3.79 -8.76 0.68
C GLY A 228 3.87 -8.04 2.01
N GLU A 229 2.77 -7.40 2.39
CA GLU A 229 2.67 -6.72 3.68
C GLU A 229 2.56 -7.69 4.85
N GLY A 230 2.87 -7.21 6.05
CA GLY A 230 2.72 -8.03 7.25
C GLY A 230 1.27 -8.45 7.50
N ALA A 231 1.02 -9.74 7.71
CA ALA A 231 -0.32 -10.28 7.92
C ALA A 231 -0.32 -11.51 8.84
N LYS A 232 -1.47 -11.75 9.48
CA LYS A 232 -1.73 -12.96 10.27
C LYS A 232 -2.20 -14.08 9.34
N ALA A 233 -1.52 -15.22 9.38
CA ALA A 233 -1.79 -16.33 8.48
C ALA A 233 -1.82 -17.70 9.19
N GLU A 234 -2.49 -18.63 8.52
CA GLU A 234 -2.53 -20.06 8.82
C GLU A 234 -2.17 -20.85 7.57
N VAL A 235 -1.56 -22.01 7.74
CA VAL A 235 -1.37 -22.98 6.66
C VAL A 235 -2.47 -24.03 6.76
N ALA A 236 -3.25 -24.16 5.69
CA ALA A 236 -4.21 -25.23 5.51
C ALA A 236 -3.52 -26.40 4.78
N VAL A 237 -3.64 -27.60 5.36
CA VAL A 237 -3.24 -28.86 4.76
C VAL A 237 -4.52 -29.61 4.39
N GLN A 238 -4.90 -29.56 3.12
CA GLN A 238 -6.08 -30.26 2.60
C GLN A 238 -5.67 -31.63 2.09
N PHE A 239 -6.07 -32.67 2.81
CA PHE A 239 -5.89 -34.05 2.40
C PHE A 239 -6.97 -34.46 1.42
N LYS A 240 -6.59 -35.20 0.38
CA LYS A 240 -7.46 -35.66 -0.70
C LYS A 240 -7.32 -37.16 -0.94
N ASN A 241 -8.38 -37.79 -1.46
CA ASN A 241 -8.35 -39.19 -1.88
C ASN A 241 -7.88 -39.34 -3.34
N THR A 242 -7.92 -40.57 -3.86
CA THR A 242 -7.53 -40.90 -5.26
C THR A 242 -8.35 -40.18 -6.32
N ASP A 243 -9.54 -39.70 -5.97
CA ASP A 243 -10.47 -39.02 -6.86
C ASP A 243 -10.37 -37.48 -6.75
N ASP A 244 -9.29 -36.96 -6.13
CA ASP A 244 -9.07 -35.53 -5.84
C ASP A 244 -10.12 -34.90 -4.90
N VAL A 245 -10.90 -35.72 -4.20
CA VAL A 245 -11.95 -35.25 -3.28
C VAL A 245 -11.33 -34.93 -1.92
N PRO A 246 -11.53 -33.71 -1.38
CA PRO A 246 -11.07 -33.35 -0.04
C PRO A 246 -11.70 -34.24 1.03
N VAL A 247 -10.88 -34.92 1.82
CA VAL A 247 -11.33 -35.78 2.93
C VAL A 247 -11.21 -35.10 4.29
N LYS A 248 -10.20 -34.24 4.48
CA LYS A 248 -10.00 -33.49 5.72
C LYS A 248 -9.07 -32.30 5.48
N THR A 249 -9.28 -31.21 6.21
CA THR A 249 -8.32 -30.11 6.28
C THR A 249 -7.78 -29.98 7.69
N ALA A 250 -6.46 -29.85 7.83
CA ALA A 250 -5.81 -29.47 9.07
C ALA A 250 -5.32 -28.02 8.96
N TYR A 251 -5.44 -27.25 10.04
CA TYR A 251 -5.04 -25.84 10.08
C TYR A 251 -3.87 -25.68 11.04
N LEU A 252 -2.79 -25.10 10.54
CA LEU A 252 -1.52 -24.93 11.24
C LEU A 252 -1.27 -23.43 11.45
N PRO A 253 -1.30 -22.92 12.69
CA PRO A 253 -1.11 -21.50 12.94
C PRO A 253 0.32 -21.07 12.66
N VAL A 254 0.47 -20.07 11.78
CA VAL A 254 1.75 -19.41 11.51
C VAL A 254 1.90 -18.17 12.39
N GLY A 255 0.82 -17.45 12.60
CA GLY A 255 0.80 -16.17 13.34
C GLY A 255 1.08 -15.00 12.40
N ASN A 256 1.63 -13.91 12.93
CA ASN A 256 1.97 -12.73 12.15
C ASN A 256 3.32 -12.94 11.43
N LEU A 257 3.32 -12.86 10.10
CA LEU A 257 4.56 -12.72 9.35
C LEU A 257 4.79 -11.25 9.00
N VAL A 258 6.01 -10.77 9.22
CA VAL A 258 6.45 -9.45 8.74
C VAL A 258 6.74 -9.49 7.23
N PRO A 259 6.83 -8.34 6.53
CA PRO A 259 7.26 -8.30 5.12
C PRO A 259 8.61 -8.99 4.92
N GLU A 260 8.75 -9.80 3.86
CA GLU A 260 9.91 -10.65 3.55
C GLU A 260 10.27 -11.66 4.67
N GLY A 261 9.39 -11.81 5.67
CA GLY A 261 9.58 -12.73 6.78
C GLY A 261 9.40 -14.17 6.33
N ARG A 262 10.27 -15.05 6.82
CA ARG A 262 10.16 -16.51 6.67
C ARG A 262 9.87 -17.17 8.00
N LYS A 263 9.03 -18.20 7.99
CA LYS A 263 8.77 -19.03 9.17
C LYS A 263 8.67 -20.49 8.76
N ASP A 264 9.42 -21.33 9.45
CA ASP A 264 9.33 -22.77 9.32
C ASP A 264 8.30 -23.29 10.32
N LEU A 265 7.34 -24.05 9.79
CA LEU A 265 6.41 -24.85 10.57
C LEU A 265 6.99 -26.24 10.70
N ASP A 266 7.03 -26.75 11.93
CA ASP A 266 7.41 -28.13 12.19
C ASP A 266 6.50 -28.73 13.27
N THR A 267 5.47 -29.46 12.87
CA THR A 267 4.41 -29.91 13.78
C THR A 267 3.82 -31.25 13.36
N ASN A 268 3.07 -31.88 14.28
CA ASN A 268 2.41 -33.15 14.02
C ASN A 268 1.02 -32.94 13.42
N VAL A 269 0.69 -33.71 12.39
CA VAL A 269 -0.61 -33.75 11.75
C VAL A 269 -1.07 -35.20 11.60
N TYR A 270 -2.37 -35.43 11.79
CA TYR A 270 -2.96 -36.75 11.58
C TYR A 270 -3.41 -36.89 10.12
N ILE A 271 -2.95 -37.95 9.47
CA ILE A 271 -3.25 -38.23 8.06
C ILE A 271 -4.47 -39.17 7.98
N PRO A 272 -5.56 -38.76 7.32
CA PRO A 272 -6.75 -39.59 7.16
C PRO A 272 -6.44 -40.90 6.43
N SER A 273 -7.18 -41.97 6.77
CA SER A 273 -7.00 -43.29 6.16
C SER A 273 -7.32 -43.34 4.66
N LEU A 274 -8.09 -42.38 4.15
CA LEU A 274 -8.44 -42.27 2.72
C LEU A 274 -7.55 -41.27 1.97
N ALA A 275 -6.57 -40.66 2.63
CA ALA A 275 -5.74 -39.64 2.02
C ALA A 275 -4.62 -40.25 1.19
N THR A 276 -4.54 -39.88 -0.08
CA THR A 276 -3.43 -40.25 -0.98
C THR A 276 -2.53 -39.06 -1.29
N GLU A 277 -3.07 -37.84 -1.20
CA GLU A 277 -2.38 -36.60 -1.51
C GLU A 277 -2.73 -35.50 -0.49
N ALA A 278 -1.92 -34.44 -0.45
CA ALA A 278 -2.20 -33.24 0.32
C ALA A 278 -1.77 -31.97 -0.43
N ASP A 279 -2.69 -31.01 -0.49
CA ASP A 279 -2.41 -29.64 -0.89
C ASP A 279 -2.11 -28.80 0.34
N VAL A 280 -1.05 -27.99 0.26
CA VAL A 280 -0.62 -27.13 1.36
C VAL A 280 -0.61 -25.68 0.88
N PHE A 281 -1.47 -24.85 1.45
CA PHE A 281 -1.64 -23.46 1.05
C PHE A 281 -1.94 -22.56 2.24
N VAL A 282 -1.72 -21.26 2.06
CA VAL A 282 -1.96 -20.26 3.09
C VAL A 282 -3.41 -19.80 3.05
N ILE A 283 -4.01 -19.63 4.23
CA ILE A 283 -5.31 -19.01 4.41
C ILE A 283 -5.23 -17.89 5.45
N ARG A 284 -6.26 -17.05 5.46
CA ARG A 284 -6.43 -16.04 6.50
C ARG A 284 -6.64 -16.73 7.84
N ALA A 285 -5.88 -16.32 8.85
CA ALA A 285 -6.05 -16.85 10.20
C ALA A 285 -7.42 -16.46 10.78
N THR A 286 -8.08 -17.39 11.46
CA THR A 286 -9.28 -17.06 12.22
C THR A 286 -8.96 -16.14 13.41
N PRO A 287 -9.93 -15.31 13.86
CA PRO A 287 -9.72 -14.36 14.97
C PRO A 287 -9.19 -15.04 16.24
N ASP A 288 -9.67 -16.26 16.51
CA ASP A 288 -9.41 -17.02 17.74
C ASP A 288 -8.14 -17.87 17.69
N THR A 289 -7.37 -17.81 16.61
CA THR A 289 -6.20 -18.68 16.45
C THR A 289 -5.05 -18.20 17.33
N GLU A 290 -4.74 -18.99 18.36
CA GLU A 290 -3.56 -18.82 19.20
C GLU A 290 -2.28 -18.96 18.37
N VAL A 291 -1.35 -18.02 18.59
CA VAL A 291 -0.06 -18.00 17.91
C VAL A 291 0.82 -19.07 18.54
N LEU A 292 1.27 -20.05 17.76
CA LEU A 292 2.35 -20.93 18.21
C LEU A 292 3.63 -20.08 18.34
N THR A 293 3.91 -19.66 19.56
CA THR A 293 5.26 -19.31 20.02
C THR A 293 6.03 -20.61 20.15
N MET A 294 6.85 -20.93 19.14
CA MET A 294 7.96 -21.84 19.31
C MET A 294 9.23 -21.01 19.51
#